data_AF-A0A6S6TJL4-F1
#
_entry.id   AF-A0A6S6TJL4-F1
#
_cell.length_a   1.000
_cell.length_b   1.000
_cell.length_c   1.000
_cell.angle_alpha   90.00
_cell.angle_beta   90.00
_cell.angle_gamma   90.00
#
_symmetry.space_group_name_H-M   'P 1'
#
loop_
_entity.id
_entity.type
_entity.pdbx_description
1 polymer ?
#
loop_
_entity_poly.entity_id
_entity_poly.type
_entity_poly.pdbx_seq_one_letter_code
_entity_poly.pdbx_strand_id
1 'polypeptide(L)'
;HNLDKASLRRFDLKIKFDYMQQDQAWKLFQQVMQDKDVVMADVVEWERRLTALKGLTPGDFATVVRQYHFQPEAWSAELLYKGLQRELSFKDDSALKTIGF
;
A
#
# COMPACT_ATOMS: atom_id res chain seq x y z
N HIS A 1 5.64 13.48 -25.50
CA HIS A 1 5.92 13.19 -24.09
C HIS A 1 4.79 13.76 -23.22
N ASN A 2 3.68 13.02 -23.11
CA ASN A 2 2.51 13.41 -22.31
C ASN A 2 2.22 12.26 -21.36
N LEU A 3 3.00 12.14 -20.29
CA LEU A 3 2.63 11.31 -19.15
C LEU A 3 1.50 12.05 -18.44
N ASP A 4 0.33 11.47 -18.61
CA ASP A 4 -0.95 12.14 -18.63
C ASP A 4 -1.35 12.71 -17.27
N LYS A 5 -1.72 13.99 -17.29
CA LYS A 5 -2.19 14.80 -16.17
C LYS A 5 -3.50 14.30 -15.52
N ALA A 6 -4.07 13.14 -15.91
CA ALA A 6 -5.34 12.65 -15.39
C ALA A 6 -5.26 11.48 -14.38
N SER A 7 -4.16 10.71 -14.31
CA SER A 7 -4.12 9.51 -13.44
C SER A 7 -4.10 9.82 -11.93
N LEU A 8 -3.67 11.03 -11.56
CA LEU A 8 -3.63 11.53 -10.18
C LEU A 8 -5.01 11.94 -9.61
N ARG A 9 -6.08 11.94 -10.40
CA ARG A 9 -7.44 12.32 -9.95
C ARG A 9 -8.27 11.17 -9.38
N ARG A 10 -7.77 9.93 -9.41
CA ARG A 10 -8.49 8.76 -8.89
C ARG A 10 -8.10 8.35 -7.46
N PHE A 11 -7.53 9.30 -6.71
CA PHE A 11 -7.74 9.37 -5.26
C PHE A 11 -9.21 9.69 -4.90
N ASP A 12 -10.14 9.73 -5.87
CA ASP A 12 -11.60 9.73 -5.65
C ASP A 12 -12.19 8.32 -5.42
N LEU A 13 -11.39 7.29 -5.12
CA LEU A 13 -12.00 6.12 -4.49
C LEU A 13 -12.31 6.52 -3.05
N LYS A 14 -13.45 7.18 -2.86
CA LYS A 14 -14.21 7.33 -1.62
C LYS A 14 -13.92 6.13 -0.73
N ILE A 15 -12.93 6.30 0.14
CA ILE A 15 -12.52 5.32 1.12
C ILE A 15 -13.71 5.26 2.07
N LYS A 16 -14.65 4.35 1.78
CA LYS A 16 -15.58 3.88 2.78
C LYS A 16 -14.69 3.32 3.88
N PHE A 17 -14.78 3.96 5.04
CA PHE A 17 -14.05 3.67 6.28
C PHE A 17 -14.45 2.31 6.86
N ASP A 18 -14.27 1.26 6.06
CA ASP A 18 -14.46 -0.12 6.48
C ASP A 18 -13.21 -0.87 6.03
N TYR A 19 -12.68 -1.72 6.89
CA TYR A 19 -11.42 -2.43 6.72
C TYR A 19 -11.27 -2.97 5.29
N MET A 20 -10.08 -2.81 4.71
CA MET A 20 -9.86 -3.22 3.33
C MET A 20 -9.98 -4.74 3.21
N GLN A 21 -10.87 -5.20 2.34
CA GLN A 21 -10.91 -6.62 1.99
C GLN A 21 -9.62 -7.02 1.25
N GLN A 22 -9.17 -8.26 1.43
CA GLN A 22 -7.92 -8.77 0.86
C GLN A 22 -7.82 -8.56 -0.66
N ASP A 23 -8.93 -8.73 -1.38
CA ASP A 23 -9.05 -8.46 -2.82
C ASP A 23 -8.80 -6.98 -3.18
N GLN A 24 -9.23 -6.04 -2.32
CA GLN A 24 -9.00 -4.61 -2.51
C GLN A 24 -7.55 -4.22 -2.25
N ALA A 25 -6.91 -4.83 -1.23
CA ALA A 25 -5.50 -4.61 -0.94
C ALA A 25 -4.63 -5.06 -2.12
N TRP A 26 -4.98 -6.20 -2.71
CA TRP A 26 -4.30 -6.71 -3.88
C TRP A 26 -4.45 -5.79 -5.10
N LYS A 27 -5.69 -5.38 -5.42
CA LYS A 27 -5.95 -4.45 -6.53
C LYS A 27 -5.18 -3.14 -6.39
N LEU A 28 -5.12 -2.57 -5.18
CA LEU A 28 -4.36 -1.34 -4.96
C LEU A 28 -2.85 -1.55 -5.12
N PHE A 29 -2.33 -2.67 -4.64
CA PHE A 29 -0.93 -3.00 -4.84
C PHE A 29 -0.56 -3.08 -6.32
N GLN A 30 -1.37 -3.78 -7.12
CA GLN A 30 -1.18 -3.86 -8.57
C GLN A 30 -1.25 -2.48 -9.24
N GLN A 31 -2.21 -1.63 -8.84
CA GLN A 31 -2.34 -0.27 -9.36
C GLN A 31 -1.12 0.59 -9.05
N VAL A 32 -0.55 0.51 -7.83
CA VAL A 32 0.67 1.25 -7.47
C VAL A 32 1.85 0.78 -8.30
N MET A 33 2.02 -0.53 -8.49
CA MET A 33 3.09 -1.08 -9.32
C MET A 33 2.97 -0.63 -10.78
N GLN A 34 1.76 -0.62 -11.32
CA GLN A 34 1.49 -0.12 -12.67
C GLN A 34 1.75 1.39 -12.81
N ASP A 35 1.35 2.21 -11.83
CA ASP A 35 1.62 3.66 -11.81
C ASP A 35 3.12 3.97 -11.78
N LYS A 36 3.90 3.12 -11.11
CA LYS A 36 5.36 3.25 -10.98
C LYS A 36 6.15 2.52 -12.08
N ASP A 37 5.46 1.95 -13.06
CA ASP A 37 6.06 1.17 -14.16
C ASP A 37 6.95 0.01 -13.65
N VAL A 38 6.56 -0.60 -12.53
CA VAL A 38 7.27 -1.72 -11.91
C VAL A 38 6.68 -3.04 -12.37
N VAL A 39 7.51 -3.87 -13.01
CA VAL A 39 7.14 -5.22 -13.39
C VAL A 39 7.29 -6.16 -12.19
N MET A 40 6.20 -6.87 -11.86
CA MET A 40 6.20 -7.93 -10.86
C MET A 40 6.39 -9.28 -11.55
N ALA A 41 7.44 -10.02 -11.19
CA ALA A 41 7.64 -11.39 -11.68
C ALA A 41 6.69 -12.39 -10.98
N ASP A 42 6.54 -12.30 -9.65
CA ASP A 42 5.84 -13.29 -8.83
C ASP A 42 4.48 -12.80 -8.31
N VAL A 43 3.61 -12.39 -9.23
CA VAL A 43 2.28 -11.81 -8.95
C VAL A 43 1.45 -12.65 -7.96
N VAL A 44 1.42 -13.97 -8.15
CA VAL A 44 0.69 -14.91 -7.26
C VAL A 44 1.29 -14.97 -5.86
N GLU A 45 2.61 -14.86 -5.75
CA GLU A 45 3.28 -14.84 -4.45
C GLU A 45 2.94 -13.54 -3.69
N TRP A 46 2.99 -12.40 -4.38
CA TRP A 46 2.63 -11.11 -3.79
C TRP A 46 1.18 -11.05 -3.33
N GLU A 47 0.24 -11.60 -4.10
CA GLU A 47 -1.17 -11.73 -3.70
C GLU A 47 -1.29 -12.54 -2.40
N ARG A 48 -0.62 -13.68 -2.30
CA ARG A 48 -0.61 -14.52 -1.08
C ARG A 48 0.00 -13.78 0.12
N ARG A 49 1.08 -13.04 -0.09
CA ARG A 49 1.72 -12.26 0.98
C ARG A 49 0.81 -11.13 1.47
N LEU A 50 0.12 -10.43 0.55
CA LEU A 50 -0.82 -9.35 0.91
C LEU A 50 -2.09 -9.87 1.57
N THR A 51 -2.62 -11.02 1.14
CA THR A 51 -3.79 -11.64 1.78
C THR A 51 -3.49 -12.13 3.20
N ALA A 52 -2.23 -12.48 3.49
CA ALA A 52 -1.78 -12.78 4.85
C ALA A 52 -1.74 -11.54 5.77
N LEU A 53 -1.59 -10.33 5.21
CA LEU A 53 -1.63 -9.08 5.97
C LEU A 53 -3.07 -8.70 6.29
N LYS A 54 -3.45 -8.80 7.57
CA LYS A 54 -4.77 -8.40 8.07
C LYS A 54 -4.72 -7.00 8.67
N GLY A 55 -5.80 -6.25 8.51
CA GLY A 55 -5.92 -4.91 9.11
C GLY A 55 -5.30 -3.78 8.28
N LEU A 56 -4.88 -4.06 7.04
CA LEU A 56 -4.46 -3.01 6.11
C LEU A 56 -5.61 -2.05 5.85
N THR A 57 -5.30 -0.76 5.89
CA THR A 57 -6.21 0.29 5.47
C THR A 57 -5.66 0.94 4.19
N PRO A 58 -6.53 1.51 3.35
CA PRO A 58 -6.06 2.31 2.22
C PRO A 58 -5.18 3.50 2.66
N GLY A 59 -5.33 3.94 3.92
CA GLY A 59 -4.45 4.93 4.54
C GLY A 59 -2.99 4.45 4.62
N ASP A 60 -2.75 3.18 4.95
CA ASP A 60 -1.37 2.63 5.00
C ASP A 60 -0.71 2.68 3.64
N PHE A 61 -1.43 2.27 2.60
CA PHE A 61 -0.95 2.38 1.22
C PHE A 61 -0.61 3.83 0.85
N ALA A 62 -1.49 4.78 1.19
CA ALA A 62 -1.23 6.20 0.91
C ALA A 62 0.00 6.72 1.67
N THR A 63 0.17 6.32 2.93
CA THR A 63 1.33 6.71 3.75
C THR A 63 2.62 6.15 3.19
N VAL A 64 2.67 4.86 2.87
CA VAL A 64 3.85 4.22 2.24
C VAL A 64 4.14 4.86 0.90
N VAL A 65 3.14 5.02 0.04
CA VAL A 65 3.32 5.66 -1.28
C VAL A 65 3.92 7.05 -1.16
N ARG A 66 3.43 7.87 -0.21
CA ARG A 66 3.97 9.21 0.06
C ARG A 66 5.39 9.17 0.62
N GLN A 67 5.69 8.26 1.55
CA GLN A 67 7.03 8.15 2.15
C GLN A 67 8.09 7.80 1.11
N TYR A 68 7.79 6.90 0.17
CA TYR A 68 8.74 6.46 -0.85
C TYR A 68 8.70 7.32 -2.12
N HIS A 69 7.67 8.15 -2.31
CA HIS A 69 7.64 9.11 -3.42
C HIS A 69 8.81 10.10 -3.40
N PHE A 70 9.32 10.45 -2.22
CA PHE A 70 10.43 11.39 -2.05
C PHE A 70 11.79 10.72 -1.84
N GLN A 71 11.85 9.39 -1.87
CA GLN A 71 13.10 8.66 -1.68
C GLN A 71 13.80 8.41 -3.02
N PRO A 72 15.15 8.41 -3.04
CA PRO A 72 15.94 8.09 -4.22
C PRO A 72 15.95 6.59 -4.54
N GLU A 73 15.36 5.75 -3.68
CA GLU A 73 15.30 4.30 -3.85
C GLU A 73 14.37 3.91 -5.01
N ALA A 74 14.78 2.91 -5.79
CA ALA A 74 13.98 2.43 -6.91
C ALA A 74 12.69 1.74 -6.41
N TRP A 75 11.57 2.04 -7.06
CA TRP A 75 10.30 1.40 -6.75
C TRP A 75 10.39 -0.11 -7.01
N SER A 76 9.88 -0.90 -6.08
CA SER A 76 9.86 -2.36 -6.15
C SER A 76 8.68 -2.91 -5.34
N ALA A 77 8.16 -4.07 -5.75
CA ALA A 77 7.09 -4.75 -5.02
C ALA A 77 7.49 -5.02 -3.56
N GLU A 78 8.74 -5.42 -3.34
CA GLU A 78 9.28 -5.67 -2.00
C GLU A 78 9.32 -4.40 -1.14
N LEU A 79 9.64 -3.24 -1.73
CA LEU A 79 9.70 -1.96 -1.03
C LEU A 79 8.31 -1.54 -0.55
N LEU A 80 7.30 -1.63 -1.42
CA LEU A 80 5.91 -1.35 -1.04
C LEU A 80 5.44 -2.31 0.05
N TYR A 81 5.69 -3.61 -0.11
CA TYR A 81 5.31 -4.63 0.86
C TYR A 81 5.96 -4.43 2.23
N LYS A 82 7.28 -4.17 2.27
CA LYS A 82 8.00 -3.85 3.52
C LYS A 82 7.47 -2.59 4.19
N GLY A 83 7.11 -1.57 3.41
CA GLY A 83 6.46 -0.37 3.92
C GLY A 83 5.13 -0.69 4.60
N LEU A 84 4.26 -1.46 3.95
CA LEU A 84 2.97 -1.86 4.49
C LEU A 84 3.11 -2.71 5.76
N GLN A 85 4.07 -3.63 5.81
CA GLN A 85 4.38 -4.40 7.01
C GLN A 85 4.78 -3.50 8.19
N ARG A 86 5.61 -2.47 7.94
CA ARG A 86 5.98 -1.51 9.00
C ARG A 86 4.75 -0.79 9.54
N GLU A 87 3.90 -0.24 8.67
CA GLU A 87 2.69 0.48 9.11
C GLU A 87 1.78 -0.42 9.96
N LEU A 88 1.62 -1.69 9.57
CA LEU A 88 0.89 -2.69 10.37
C LEU A 88 1.53 -2.96 11.73
N SER A 89 2.85 -3.19 11.77
CA SER A 89 3.57 -3.40 13.03
C SER A 89 3.49 -2.19 13.96
N PHE A 90 3.53 -0.97 13.41
CA PHE A 90 3.33 0.25 14.20
C PHE A 90 1.92 0.30 14.81
N LYS A 91 0.90 -0.15 14.09
CA LYS A 91 -0.48 -0.24 14.63
C LYS A 91 -0.63 -1.32 15.69
N ASP A 92 -0.01 -2.48 15.50
CA ASP A 92 0.00 -3.56 16.49
C ASP A 92 0.71 -3.13 17.78
N ASP A 93 1.88 -2.49 17.68
CA ASP A 93 2.61 -1.93 18.83
C ASP A 93 1.84 -0.79 19.51
N SER A 94 1.14 0.05 18.72
CA SER A 94 0.28 1.13 19.26
C SER A 94 -0.98 0.60 19.94
N ALA A 95 -1.55 -0.50 19.44
CA ALA A 95 -2.65 -1.20 20.09
C ALA A 95 -2.20 -1.82 21.42
N LEU A 96 -0.98 -2.37 21.48
CA LEU A 96 -0.36 -2.85 22.72
C LEU A 96 -0.01 -1.71 23.69
N LYS A 97 0.31 -0.51 23.18
CA LYS A 97 0.59 0.69 23.98
C LYS A 97 -0.63 1.55 24.33
N THR A 98 -1.84 1.12 24.00
CA THR A 98 -3.06 1.74 24.56
C THR A 98 -3.29 1.20 25.98
N ILE A 99 -2.31 1.43 26.85
CA ILE A 99 -2.48 1.51 28.30
C ILE A 99 -2.35 3.01 28.58
N GLY A 100 -3.49 3.62 28.89
CA GLY A 100 -3.71 5.05 28.75
C GLY A 100 -2.91 5.95 29.68
N PHE A 101 -2.91 7.23 29.32
CA PHE A 101 -2.87 8.41 30.20
C PHE A 101 -3.63 9.55 29.51
#